data_AF-A0A7X3RUV9-F1
#
_entry.id   AF-A0A7X3RUV9-F1
#
_cell.length_a   1.000
_cell.length_b   1.000
_cell.length_c   1.000
_cell.angle_alpha   90.00
_cell.angle_beta   90.00
_cell.angle_gamma   90.00
#
_symmetry.space_group_name_H-M   'P 1'
#
loop_
_entity.id
_entity.type
_entity.pdbx_description
1 polymer ?
#
loop_
_entity_poly.entity_id
_entity_poly.type
_entity_poly.pdbx_seq_one_letter_code
_entity_poly.pdbx_strand_id
1 'polypeptide(L)'
;MVLEVKGGRNVAIADLRALHSVMERDEAEMAGLIIMEPLSERKARNFHKMMGEAGDLEIFGAKFPRMQMLTVQEILDGKRFVTPFPQGKRDRQMPLLP
;
A
#
# COMPACT_ATOMS: atom_id res chain seq x y z
N MET A 1 -4.44 -7.60 -5.46
CA MET A 1 -4.19 -6.44 -4.56
C MET A 1 -5.25 -5.38 -4.83
N VAL A 2 -5.89 -4.87 -3.78
CA VAL A 2 -6.82 -3.73 -3.87
C VAL A 2 -6.06 -2.43 -3.57
N LEU A 3 -6.34 -1.35 -4.30
CA LEU A 3 -5.75 -0.04 -4.07
C LEU A 3 -6.82 1.00 -3.79
N GLU A 4 -6.60 1.80 -2.76
CA GLU A 4 -7.44 2.95 -2.44
C GLU A 4 -6.60 4.22 -2.39
N VAL A 5 -7.10 5.31 -2.96
CA VAL A 5 -6.44 6.62 -2.95
C VAL A 5 -7.30 7.59 -2.18
N LYS A 6 -6.69 8.33 -1.25
CA LYS A 6 -7.40 9.34 -0.45
C LYS A 6 -6.70 10.69 -0.49
N GLY A 7 -7.51 11.74 -0.64
CA GLY A 7 -7.07 13.14 -0.68
C GLY A 7 -6.40 13.69 0.58
N GLY A 8 -6.26 12.91 1.67
CA GLY A 8 -5.36 13.26 2.79
C GLY A 8 -6.03 13.71 4.08
N ARG A 9 -6.64 14.90 4.13
CA ARG A 9 -7.07 15.52 5.41
C ARG A 9 -8.00 14.64 6.25
N ASN A 10 -8.95 13.98 5.59
CA ASN A 10 -10.02 13.24 6.25
C ASN A 10 -9.82 11.72 6.26
N VAL A 11 -8.60 11.21 6.03
CA VAL A 11 -8.37 9.77 6.17
C VAL A 11 -8.46 9.38 7.65
N ALA A 12 -9.29 8.42 7.99
CA ALA A 12 -9.51 7.95 9.35
C ALA A 12 -9.20 6.46 9.47
N ILE A 13 -9.13 5.96 10.72
CA ILE A 13 -9.03 4.53 10.99
C ILE A 13 -10.24 3.77 10.40
N ALA A 14 -11.39 4.43 10.27
CA ALA A 14 -12.57 3.86 9.61
C ALA A 14 -12.30 3.50 8.14
N ASP A 15 -11.55 4.32 7.40
CA ASP A 15 -11.17 4.00 6.02
C ASP A 15 -10.28 2.76 5.97
N LEU A 16 -9.34 2.65 6.91
CA LEU A 16 -8.46 1.50 7.03
C LEU A 16 -9.24 0.20 7.29
N ARG A 17 -10.26 0.26 8.15
CA ARG A 17 -11.17 -0.88 8.39
C ARG A 17 -12.02 -1.20 7.18
N ALA A 18 -12.52 -0.18 6.48
CA ALA A 18 -13.29 -0.39 5.26
C ALA A 18 -12.43 -1.06 4.17
N LEU A 19 -11.19 -0.62 4.00
CA LEU A 19 -10.22 -1.23 3.09
C LEU A 19 -9.95 -2.69 3.46
N HIS A 20 -9.77 -2.99 4.75
CA HIS A 20 -9.62 -4.37 5.22
C HIS A 20 -10.86 -5.21 4.88
N SER A 21 -12.07 -4.71 5.16
CA SER A 21 -13.31 -5.41 4.82
C SER A 21 -13.47 -5.65 3.31
N VAL A 22 -13.05 -4.70 2.47
CA VAL A 22 -13.06 -4.87 1.00
C VAL A 22 -12.03 -5.92 0.58
N MET A 23 -10.82 -5.88 1.14
CA MET A 23 -9.77 -6.86 0.87
C MET A 23 -10.25 -8.29 1.17
N GLU A 24 -10.88 -8.50 2.32
CA GLU A 24 -11.41 -9.82 2.72
C GLU A 24 -12.60 -10.24 1.87
N ARG A 25 -13.55 -9.32 1.60
CA ARG A 25 -14.74 -9.63 0.78
C ARG A 25 -14.41 -9.97 -0.66
N ASP A 26 -13.44 -9.28 -1.24
CA ASP A 26 -13.03 -9.44 -2.63
C ASP A 26 -11.92 -10.52 -2.77
N GLU A 27 -11.64 -11.28 -1.69
CA GLU A 27 -10.62 -12.34 -1.60
C GLU A 27 -9.23 -11.88 -2.07
N ALA A 28 -8.90 -10.61 -1.85
CA ALA A 28 -7.62 -10.05 -2.23
C ALA A 28 -6.56 -10.41 -1.17
N GLU A 29 -5.42 -10.91 -1.63
CA GLU A 29 -4.32 -11.27 -0.72
C GLU A 29 -3.68 -10.05 -0.03
N MET A 30 -3.77 -8.87 -0.66
CA MET A 30 -3.12 -7.64 -0.21
C MET A 30 -3.96 -6.38 -0.53
N ALA A 31 -3.76 -5.32 0.25
CA ALA A 31 -4.34 -4.00 0.04
C ALA A 31 -3.31 -2.87 0.25
N GLY A 32 -3.44 -1.80 -0.53
CA GLY A 32 -2.59 -0.61 -0.44
C GLY A 32 -3.40 0.66 -0.37
N LEU A 33 -3.00 1.55 0.53
CA LEU A 33 -3.59 2.89 0.67
C LEU A 33 -2.58 3.95 0.21
N ILE A 34 -2.97 4.78 -0.75
CA ILE A 34 -2.20 5.94 -1.18
C ILE A 34 -2.80 7.20 -0.57
N ILE A 35 -1.97 7.98 0.11
CA ILE A 35 -2.38 9.20 0.81
C ILE A 35 -1.75 10.41 0.12
N MET A 36 -2.61 11.31 -0.38
CA MET A 36 -2.16 12.47 -1.16
C MET A 36 -1.42 13.52 -0.32
N GLU A 37 -1.82 13.69 0.94
CA GLU A 37 -1.20 14.64 1.86
C GLU A 37 -0.37 13.91 2.94
N PRO A 38 0.67 14.55 3.49
CA PRO A 38 1.43 13.98 4.58
C PRO A 38 0.56 13.78 5.83
N LEU A 39 0.74 12.65 6.50
CA LEU A 39 0.13 12.39 7.79
C LEU A 39 0.98 12.97 8.91
N SER A 40 0.36 13.37 10.01
CA SER A 40 1.10 13.62 11.24
C SER A 40 1.72 12.33 11.76
N GLU A 41 2.89 12.43 12.39
CA GLU A 41 3.63 11.31 12.98
C GLU A 41 2.75 10.37 13.84
N ARG A 42 1.90 10.95 14.69
CA ARG A 42 0.97 10.17 15.53
C ARG A 42 -0.03 9.38 14.68
N LYS A 43 -0.58 10.00 13.64
CA LYS A 43 -1.58 9.37 12.76
C LYS A 43 -0.94 8.27 11.92
N ALA A 44 0.25 8.52 11.39
CA ALA A 44 1.04 7.54 10.65
C ALA A 44 1.34 6.30 11.51
N ARG A 45 1.77 6.46 12.76
CA ARG A 45 2.01 5.32 13.67
C ARG A 45 0.75 4.50 13.95
N ASN A 46 -0.38 5.17 14.19
CA ASN A 46 -1.65 4.49 14.41
C ASN A 46 -2.09 3.68 13.19
N PHE A 47 -1.86 4.22 11.98
CA PHE A 47 -2.20 3.53 10.74
C PHE A 47 -1.33 2.31 10.50
N HIS A 48 -0.01 2.44 10.68
CA HIS A 48 0.90 1.30 10.61
C HIS A 48 0.54 0.19 11.59
N LYS A 49 0.16 0.55 12.84
CA LYS A 49 -0.28 -0.43 13.83
C LYS A 49 -1.52 -1.19 13.36
N MET A 50 -2.55 -0.48 12.90
CA MET A 50 -3.80 -1.08 12.39
C MET A 50 -3.52 -1.99 11.19
N MET A 51 -2.72 -1.53 10.23
CA MET A 51 -2.38 -2.32 9.05
C MET A 51 -1.57 -3.57 9.40
N GLY A 52 -0.71 -3.51 10.42
CA GLY A 52 0.00 -4.68 10.93
C GLY A 52 -0.90 -5.73 11.57
N GLU A 53 -2.08 -5.36 12.08
CA GLU A 53 -3.07 -6.31 12.62
C GLU A 53 -3.67 -7.21 11.52
N ALA A 54 -3.60 -6.80 10.25
CA ALA A 54 -4.02 -7.62 9.12
C ALA A 54 -3.05 -8.79 8.81
N GLY A 55 -1.87 -8.79 9.43
CA GLY A 55 -0.85 -9.83 9.29
C GLY A 55 -0.08 -9.78 7.97
N ASP A 56 0.67 -10.84 7.73
CA ASP A 56 1.56 -11.01 6.58
C ASP A 56 1.07 -12.12 5.66
N LEU A 57 1.25 -11.91 4.36
CA LEU A 57 1.17 -12.93 3.33
C LEU A 57 2.53 -13.61 3.24
N GLU A 58 2.58 -14.93 3.43
CA GLU A 58 3.81 -15.71 3.33
C GLU A 58 3.90 -16.41 1.97
N ILE A 59 4.91 -16.06 1.18
CA ILE A 59 5.16 -16.62 -0.16
C ILE A 59 6.65 -16.96 -0.25
N PHE A 60 6.96 -18.23 -0.56
CA PHE A 60 8.33 -18.74 -0.66
C PHE A 60 9.21 -18.45 0.59
N GLY A 61 8.61 -18.47 1.79
CA GLY A 61 9.30 -18.18 3.05
C GLY A 61 9.59 -16.69 3.28
N ALA A 62 9.15 -15.80 2.38
CA ALA A 62 9.19 -14.36 2.56
C ALA A 62 7.82 -13.84 3.02
N LYS A 63 7.83 -12.89 3.96
CA LYS A 63 6.63 -12.25 4.51
C LYS A 63 6.39 -10.89 3.86
N PHE A 64 5.17 -10.67 3.40
CA PHE A 64 4.72 -9.45 2.76
C PHE A 64 3.55 -8.88 3.55
N PRO A 65 3.59 -7.62 4.04
CA PRO A 65 2.47 -7.09 4.81
C PRO A 65 1.20 -7.08 3.95
N ARG A 66 0.12 -7.69 4.45
CA ARG A 66 -1.15 -7.75 3.71
C ARG A 66 -1.73 -6.37 3.48
N MET A 67 -1.57 -5.46 4.45
CA MET A 67 -1.97 -4.06 4.31
C MET A 67 -0.78 -3.13 4.40
N GLN A 68 -0.71 -2.16 3.49
CA GLN A 68 0.37 -1.19 3.42
C GLN A 68 -0.17 0.20 3.07
N MET A 69 0.58 1.25 3.41
CA MET A 69 0.29 2.60 2.95
C MET A 69 1.53 3.30 2.43
N LEU A 70 1.33 4.22 1.51
CA LEU A 70 2.34 5.15 1.03
C LEU A 70 1.73 6.54 0.88
N THR A 71 2.49 7.55 1.29
CA THR A 71 2.17 8.93 0.92
C THR A 71 2.65 9.21 -0.51
N VAL A 72 2.08 10.21 -1.18
CA VAL A 72 2.56 10.63 -2.51
C VAL A 72 4.03 11.05 -2.46
N GLN A 73 4.46 11.74 -1.39
CA GLN A 73 5.86 12.11 -1.21
C GLN A 73 6.76 10.87 -1.25
N GLU A 74 6.40 9.83 -0.50
CA GLU A 74 7.15 8.57 -0.48
C GLU A 74 7.20 7.87 -1.84
N ILE A 75 6.11 7.92 -2.61
CA ILE A 75 6.07 7.37 -3.97
C ILE A 75 7.00 8.15 -4.90
N LEU A 76 7.01 9.48 -4.79
CA LEU A 76 7.89 10.36 -5.56
C LEU A 76 9.37 10.16 -5.16
N ASP A 77 9.64 9.85 -3.90
CA ASP A 77 10.96 9.48 -3.37
C ASP A 77 11.39 8.06 -3.77
N GLY A 78 10.58 7.35 -4.57
CA GLY A 78 10.90 6.04 -5.12
C GLY A 78 10.46 4.86 -4.27
N LYS A 79 9.80 5.06 -3.12
CA LYS A 79 9.21 3.96 -2.35
C LYS A 79 8.07 3.30 -3.14
N ARG A 80 7.90 2.00 -2.96
CA ARG A 80 6.89 1.16 -3.62
C ARG A 80 6.29 0.20 -2.62
N PHE A 81 5.09 -0.29 -2.90
CA PHE A 81 4.48 -1.35 -2.11
C PHE A 81 5.31 -2.62 -2.22
N VAL A 82 5.57 -3.24 -1.08
CA VAL A 82 6.33 -4.49 -0.99
C VAL A 82 5.39 -5.61 -1.39
N THR A 83 5.57 -6.17 -2.58
CA THR A 83 4.68 -7.19 -3.17
C THR A 83 5.49 -8.40 -3.63
N PRO A 84 4.90 -9.62 -3.60
CA PRO A 84 5.59 -10.85 -3.98
C PRO A 84 5.99 -10.86 -5.46
N PHE A 85 5.19 -10.21 -6.31
CA PHE A 85 5.48 -10.02 -7.72
C PHE A 85 5.58 -8.51 -7.99
N PRO A 86 6.78 -7.97 -8.26
CA PRO A 86 6.93 -6.55 -8.57
C PRO A 86 6.11 -6.19 -9.81
N GLN A 87 4.94 -5.57 -9.62
CA GLN A 87 4.18 -4.99 -10.73
C GLN A 87 5.02 -3.85 -11.30
N GLY A 88 5.63 -4.06 -12.47
CA GLY A 88 6.35 -3.01 -13.20
C GLY A 88 7.80 -3.27 -13.56
N LYS A 89 8.39 -4.45 -13.31
CA LYS A 89 9.57 -4.88 -14.07
C LYS A 89 9.15 -5.40 -15.45
N ARG A 90 8.55 -4.53 -16.27
CA ARG A 90 8.83 -4.58 -17.71
C ARG A 90 10.08 -3.73 -17.84
N ASP A 91 11.16 -4.32 -18.33
CA ASP A 91 12.34 -3.58 -18.74
C ASP A 91 11.89 -2.30 -19.44
N ARG A 92 12.29 -1.14 -18.89
CA ARG A 92 12.38 0.07 -19.70
C ARG A 92 13.51 -0.20 -20.70
N GLN A 93 13.25 -0.99 -21.73
CA GLN A 93 13.85 -0.72 -23.03
C GLN A 93 13.29 0.63 -23.43
N MET A 94 14.07 1.68 -23.16
CA MET A 94 13.94 2.91 -23.92
C MET A 94 14.03 2.51 -25.39
N PRO A 95 13.07 2.87 -26.25
CA PRO A 95 13.31 2.79 -27.67
C PRO A 95 14.53 3.67 -27.96
N LEU A 96 15.59 3.06 -28.47
CA LEU A 96 16.64 3.81 -29.15
C LEU A 96 15.93 4.55 -30.28
N LEU A 97 15.77 5.87 -30.11
CA LEU A 97 15.36 6.72 -31.21
C LEU A 97 16.43 6.60 -32.31
N PRO A 98 16.01 6.52 -33.59
CA PRO A 98 16.91 6.37 -34.72
C PRO A 98 17.91 7.54 -34.84
#